data_AF-A0A972W8X1-F1
#
_entry.id   AF-A0A972W8X1-F1
#
_cell.length_a   1.000
_cell.length_b   1.000
_cell.length_c   1.000
_cell.angle_alpha   90.00
_cell.angle_beta   90.00
_cell.angle_gamma   90.00
#
_symmetry.space_group_name_H-M   'P 1'
#
loop_
_entity.id
_entity.type
_entity.pdbx_description
1 polymer ?
#
loop_
_entity_poly.entity_id
_entity_poly.type
_entity_poly.pdbx_seq_one_letter_code
_entity_poly.pdbx_strand_id
1 'polypeptide(L)'
;FDWLFKTLDLLGGFAIPLMLVTLGVSLAGLKIASLHRAVWLSVFRLVLGFGVGWGLAEAFGFEGAARGVLIIECALPVAVFNFLFAQAHDNRPDEVASIVLVSTALSFMTLPALLSFLI
;
A
#
# COMPACT_ATOMS: atom_id res chain seq x y z
N PHE A 1 -33.55 11.51 6.56
CA PHE A 1 -32.41 10.58 6.67
C PHE A 1 -31.12 11.15 6.07
N ASP A 2 -31.20 12.15 5.18
CA ASP A 2 -30.04 12.79 4.53
C ASP A 2 -28.99 13.34 5.48
N TRP A 3 -29.38 13.76 6.70
CA TRP A 3 -28.44 14.24 7.70
C TRP A 3 -27.42 13.17 8.13
N LEU A 4 -27.81 11.89 8.09
CA LEU A 4 -27.07 10.76 8.62
C LEU A 4 -26.03 10.35 7.59
N PHE A 5 -26.44 10.30 6.32
CA PHE A 5 -25.54 10.10 5.19
C PHE A 5 -24.51 11.23 5.11
N LYS A 6 -24.92 12.50 5.25
CA LYS A 6 -23.97 13.63 5.28
C LYS A 6 -22.96 13.53 6.44
N THR A 7 -23.40 13.14 7.64
CA THR A 7 -22.48 12.94 8.78
C THR A 7 -21.52 11.77 8.52
N LEU A 8 -22.02 10.65 7.99
CA LEU A 8 -21.18 9.49 7.64
C LEU A 8 -20.17 9.82 6.53
N ASP A 9 -20.57 10.58 5.52
CA ASP A 9 -19.68 11.04 4.44
C ASP A 9 -18.57 11.94 4.97
N LEU A 10 -18.90 12.88 5.87
CA LEU A 10 -17.89 13.74 6.50
C LEU A 10 -16.91 12.91 7.33
N LEU A 11 -17.40 11.99 8.16
CA LEU A 11 -16.55 11.11 8.96
C LEU A 11 -15.66 10.22 8.08
N GLY A 12 -16.22 9.63 7.01
CA GLY A 12 -15.48 8.84 6.04
C GLY A 12 -14.41 9.64 5.30
N GLY A 13 -14.72 10.89 4.94
CA GLY A 13 -13.79 11.81 4.30
C GLY A 13 -12.57 12.15 5.16
N PHE A 14 -12.72 12.19 6.49
CA PHE A 14 -11.60 12.41 7.42
C PHE A 14 -10.80 11.16 7.74
N ALA A 15 -11.28 9.95 7.37
CA ALA A 15 -10.60 8.70 7.72
C ALA A 15 -9.19 8.63 7.11
N ILE A 16 -9.04 8.89 5.81
CA ILE A 16 -7.73 8.82 5.12
C ILE A 16 -6.74 9.85 5.70
N PRO A 17 -7.09 11.15 5.87
CA PRO A 17 -6.23 12.11 6.55
C PRO A 17 -5.77 11.65 7.93
N LEU A 18 -6.67 11.13 8.77
CA LEU A 18 -6.33 10.64 10.10
C LEU A 18 -5.39 9.44 10.04
N MET A 19 -5.60 8.51 9.12
CA MET A 19 -4.68 7.39 8.90
C MET A 19 -3.26 7.87 8.59
N LEU A 20 -3.13 8.85 7.69
CA LEU A 20 -1.83 9.40 7.30
C LEU A 20 -1.15 10.18 8.43
N VAL A 21 -1.92 10.95 9.22
CA VAL A 21 -1.39 11.64 10.41
C VAL A 21 -0.87 10.64 11.42
N THR A 22 -1.63 9.60 11.74
CA THR A 22 -1.21 8.57 12.70
C THR A 22 0.03 7.82 12.22
N LEU A 23 0.11 7.50 10.92
CA LEU A 23 1.31 6.91 10.33
C LEU A 23 2.52 7.86 10.46
N GLY A 24 2.33 9.15 10.19
CA GLY A 24 3.38 10.17 10.33
C GLY A 24 3.92 10.31 11.76
N VAL A 25 3.04 10.22 12.77
CA VAL A 25 3.44 10.25 14.19
C VAL A 25 4.29 9.02 14.55
N SER A 26 3.89 7.82 14.13
CA SER A 26 4.69 6.60 14.34
C SER A 26 6.05 6.71 13.62
N LEU A 27 6.07 7.33 12.44
CA LEU A 27 7.29 7.54 11.66
C LEU A 27 8.33 8.39 12.40
N ALA A 28 7.89 9.39 13.18
CA ALA A 28 8.77 10.25 13.96
C ALA A 28 9.56 9.49 15.04
N GLY A 29 9.06 8.34 15.49
CA GLY A 29 9.69 7.47 16.48
C GLY A 29 10.55 6.34 15.91
N LEU A 30 10.73 6.26 14.58
CA LEU A 30 11.38 5.12 13.94
C LEU A 30 12.84 4.92 14.36
N LYS A 31 13.18 3.67 14.67
CA LYS A 31 14.55 3.23 14.97
C LYS A 31 15.18 2.57 13.74
N ILE A 32 16.43 2.92 13.43
CA ILE A 32 17.17 2.48 12.23
C ILE A 32 17.25 0.94 12.09
N ALA A 33 17.22 0.19 13.20
CA ALA A 33 17.33 -1.27 13.19
C ALA A 33 16.19 -1.99 12.44
N SER A 34 14.99 -1.40 12.33
CA SER A 34 13.88 -1.99 11.58
C SER A 34 13.97 -1.74 10.07
N LEU A 35 14.81 -0.79 9.62
CA LEU A 35 14.83 -0.33 8.23
C LEU A 35 15.30 -1.41 7.25
N HIS A 36 16.32 -2.19 7.60
CA HIS A 36 16.79 -3.31 6.76
C HIS A 36 15.67 -4.32 6.50
N ARG A 37 14.92 -4.70 7.55
CA ARG A 37 13.80 -5.65 7.40
C ARG A 37 12.65 -5.03 6.62
N ALA A 38 12.37 -3.75 6.83
CA ALA A 38 11.36 -3.02 6.07
C ALA A 38 11.67 -3.05 4.57
N VAL A 39 12.90 -2.71 4.17
CA VAL A 39 13.36 -2.77 2.77
C VAL A 39 13.17 -4.16 2.17
N TRP A 40 13.64 -5.21 2.86
CA TRP A 40 13.51 -6.57 2.35
C TRP A 40 12.05 -6.99 2.15
N LEU A 41 11.19 -6.73 3.14
CA LEU A 41 9.76 -7.07 3.07
C LEU A 41 9.00 -6.23 2.04
N SER A 42 9.32 -4.94 1.89
CA SER A 42 8.73 -4.06 0.87
C SER A 42 9.07 -4.55 -0.54
N VAL A 43 10.35 -4.87 -0.80
CA VAL A 43 10.77 -5.42 -2.10
C VAL A 43 10.09 -6.76 -2.37
N PHE A 44 10.08 -7.66 -1.39
CA PHE A 44 9.42 -8.95 -1.49
C PHE A 44 7.93 -8.81 -1.84
N ARG A 45 7.20 -7.90 -1.17
CA ARG A 45 5.78 -7.63 -1.43
C ARG A 45 5.54 -7.07 -2.83
N LEU A 46 6.40 -6.19 -3.33
CA LEU A 46 6.27 -5.62 -4.68
C LEU A 46 6.52 -6.68 -5.75
N VAL A 47 7.60 -7.46 -5.61
CA VAL A 47 7.95 -8.54 -6.54
C VAL A 47 6.88 -9.62 -6.56
N LEU A 48 6.40 -10.06 -5.39
CA LEU A 48 5.31 -11.03 -5.30
C LEU A 48 4.02 -10.47 -5.90
N GLY A 49 3.66 -9.23 -5.58
CA GLY A 49 2.46 -8.58 -6.10
C GLY A 49 2.46 -8.55 -7.63
N PHE A 50 3.55 -8.10 -8.23
CA PHE A 50 3.72 -8.10 -9.68
C PHE A 50 3.67 -9.53 -10.26
N GLY A 51 4.42 -10.48 -9.68
CA GLY A 51 4.46 -11.86 -10.16
C GLY A 51 3.09 -12.54 -10.13
N VAL A 52 2.31 -12.31 -9.06
CA VAL A 52 0.93 -12.80 -8.94
C VAL A 52 0.03 -12.12 -9.97
N GLY A 53 0.09 -10.79 -10.10
CA GLY A 53 -0.71 -10.06 -11.08
C GLY A 53 -0.44 -10.51 -12.51
N TRP A 54 0.83 -10.69 -12.88
CA TRP A 54 1.25 -11.20 -14.18
C TRP A 54 0.79 -12.65 -14.41
N GLY A 55 1.00 -13.52 -13.42
CA GLY A 55 0.59 -14.92 -13.51
C GLY A 55 -0.92 -15.08 -13.67
N LEU A 56 -1.70 -14.28 -12.95
CA LEU A 56 -3.16 -14.25 -13.10
C LEU A 56 -3.58 -13.64 -14.45
N ALA A 57 -2.91 -12.60 -14.93
CA ALA A 57 -3.17 -12.03 -16.25
C ALA A 57 -3.05 -13.08 -17.36
N GLU A 58 -1.96 -13.87 -17.33
CA GLU A 58 -1.73 -14.95 -18.29
C GLU A 58 -2.71 -16.12 -18.10
N ALA A 59 -2.92 -16.57 -16.86
CA ALA A 59 -3.77 -17.73 -16.58
C ALA A 59 -5.24 -17.51 -16.98
N PHE A 60 -5.73 -16.28 -16.89
CA PHE A 60 -7.11 -15.92 -17.24
C PHE A 60 -7.24 -15.26 -18.62
N GLY A 61 -6.14 -15.09 -19.36
CA GLY A 61 -6.15 -14.53 -20.71
C GLY A 61 -6.58 -13.06 -20.76
N PHE A 62 -6.21 -12.26 -19.76
CA PHE A 62 -6.51 -10.83 -19.76
C PHE A 62 -5.66 -10.09 -20.80
N GLU A 63 -6.30 -9.19 -21.56
CA GLU A 63 -5.65 -8.40 -22.61
C GLU A 63 -5.91 -6.89 -22.45
N GLY A 64 -5.09 -6.09 -23.14
CA GLY A 64 -5.22 -4.64 -23.19
C GLY A 64 -5.25 -3.97 -21.82
N ALA A 65 -6.16 -3.02 -21.63
CA ALA A 65 -6.26 -2.23 -20.41
C ALA A 65 -6.57 -3.07 -19.16
N ALA A 66 -7.37 -4.13 -19.28
CA ALA A 66 -7.75 -4.99 -18.16
C ALA A 66 -6.52 -5.69 -17.54
N ARG A 67 -5.62 -6.17 -18.39
CA ARG A 67 -4.33 -6.73 -17.98
C ARG A 67 -3.47 -5.70 -17.25
N GLY A 68 -3.35 -4.49 -17.81
CA GLY A 68 -2.58 -3.40 -17.22
C GLY A 68 -3.07 -3.05 -15.82
N VAL A 69 -4.39 -2.82 -15.68
CA VAL A 69 -5.00 -2.48 -14.39
C VAL A 69 -4.78 -3.59 -13.37
N LEU A 70 -5.02 -4.86 -13.71
CA LEU A 70 -4.82 -5.98 -12.78
C LEU A 70 -3.38 -6.04 -12.26
N ILE A 71 -2.40 -5.96 -13.17
CA ILE A 71 -0.98 -6.04 -12.81
C ILE A 71 -0.58 -4.86 -11.92
N ILE A 72 -1.04 -3.65 -12.24
CA ILE A 72 -0.77 -2.44 -11.46
C ILE A 72 -1.37 -2.56 -10.06
N GLU A 73 -2.64 -2.94 -9.94
CA GLU A 73 -3.33 -3.09 -8.66
C GLU A 73 -2.64 -4.12 -7.75
N CYS A 74 -2.19 -5.25 -8.31
CA CYS A 74 -1.43 -6.24 -7.54
C CYS A 74 -0.05 -5.72 -7.10
N ALA A 75 0.59 -4.89 -7.93
CA ALA A 75 1.90 -4.30 -7.68
C ALA A 75 1.89 -3.01 -6.84
N LEU A 76 0.71 -2.53 -6.41
CA LEU A 76 0.60 -1.35 -5.55
C LEU A 76 1.36 -1.55 -4.22
N PRO A 77 1.86 -0.44 -3.64
CA PRO A 77 2.57 -0.48 -2.36
C PRO A 77 1.66 -0.92 -1.21
N VAL A 78 2.27 -1.13 -0.04
CA VAL A 78 1.54 -1.62 1.14
C VAL A 78 0.53 -0.58 1.61
N ALA A 79 -0.71 -1.02 1.83
CA ALA A 79 -1.78 -0.15 2.29
C ALA A 79 -1.53 0.36 3.72
N VAL A 80 -1.81 1.65 3.94
CA VAL A 80 -1.79 2.30 5.28
C VAL A 80 -2.73 1.59 6.26
N PHE A 81 -3.79 0.95 5.76
CA PHE A 81 -4.72 0.18 6.58
C PHE A 81 -4.04 -0.96 7.36
N ASN A 82 -3.00 -1.59 6.80
CA ASN A 82 -2.24 -2.63 7.51
C ASN A 82 -1.54 -2.08 8.75
N PHE A 83 -1.10 -0.81 8.72
CA PHE A 83 -0.54 -0.14 9.88
C PHE A 83 -1.61 0.10 10.96
N LEU A 84 -2.81 0.58 10.59
CA LEU A 84 -3.89 0.72 11.56
C LEU A 84 -4.25 -0.61 12.21
N PHE A 85 -4.29 -1.69 11.42
CA PHE A 85 -4.56 -3.02 11.94
C PHE A 85 -3.47 -3.47 12.92
N ALA A 86 -2.20 -3.27 12.58
CA ALA A 86 -1.08 -3.55 13.47
C ALA A 86 -1.14 -2.70 14.76
N GLN A 87 -1.54 -1.44 14.66
CA GLN A 87 -1.70 -0.54 15.82
C GLN A 87 -2.87 -0.97 16.70
N ALA A 88 -4.00 -1.36 16.12
CA ALA A 88 -5.18 -1.81 16.86
C ALA A 88 -4.94 -3.09 17.65
N HIS A 89 -3.99 -3.92 17.18
CA HIS A 89 -3.63 -5.20 17.80
C HIS A 89 -2.25 -5.18 18.49
N ASP A 90 -1.63 -4.01 18.66
CA ASP A 90 -0.29 -3.83 19.23
C ASP A 90 0.79 -4.78 18.65
N ASN A 91 0.69 -5.05 17.35
CA ASN A 91 1.54 -6.00 16.66
C ASN A 91 2.58 -5.28 15.80
N ARG A 92 3.62 -4.77 16.46
CA ARG A 92 4.77 -4.10 15.83
C ARG A 92 4.35 -2.98 14.84
N PRO A 93 3.51 -2.02 15.26
CA PRO A 93 3.00 -0.97 14.39
C PRO A 93 4.11 -0.16 13.71
N ASP A 94 5.22 0.13 14.41
CA ASP A 94 6.35 0.87 13.86
C ASP A 94 7.07 0.11 12.73
N GLU A 95 7.13 -1.22 12.81
CA GLU A 95 7.70 -2.08 11.77
C GLU A 95 6.82 -2.07 10.51
N VAL A 96 5.49 -2.12 10.69
CA VAL A 96 4.54 -2.04 9.58
C VAL A 96 4.52 -0.64 8.96
N ALA A 97 4.58 0.42 9.77
CA ALA A 97 4.67 1.81 9.28
C ALA A 97 5.91 2.03 8.41
N SER A 98 7.05 1.46 8.81
CA SER A 98 8.29 1.55 8.03
C SER A 98 8.21 0.77 6.72
N ILE A 99 7.58 -0.42 6.69
CA ILE A 99 7.33 -1.16 5.45
C ILE A 99 6.43 -0.34 4.49
N VAL A 100 5.37 0.28 5.03
CA VAL A 100 4.48 1.16 4.24
C VAL A 100 5.28 2.30 3.62
N LEU A 101 6.02 3.06 4.42
CA LEU A 101 6.86 4.16 3.94
C LEU A 101 7.82 3.70 2.83
N VAL A 102 8.59 2.64 3.08
CA VAL A 102 9.61 2.18 2.14
C VAL A 102 8.97 1.69 0.84
N SER A 103 7.85 0.96 0.92
CA SER A 103 7.14 0.51 -0.29
C SER A 103 6.57 1.68 -1.09
N THR A 104 6.04 2.71 -0.42
CA THR A 104 5.54 3.93 -1.06
C THR A 104 6.68 4.73 -1.69
N ALA A 105 7.83 4.85 -1.02
CA ALA A 105 9.02 5.48 -1.58
C ALA A 105 9.52 4.75 -2.83
N LEU A 106 9.59 3.41 -2.79
CA LEU A 106 9.95 2.59 -3.95
C LEU A 106 8.95 2.73 -5.09
N SER A 107 7.67 2.93 -4.80
CA SER A 107 6.61 3.09 -5.81
C SER A 107 6.80 4.29 -6.73
N PHE A 108 7.50 5.34 -6.27
CA PHE A 108 7.87 6.48 -7.13
C PHE A 108 8.74 6.06 -8.32
N MET A 109 9.49 4.96 -8.21
CA MET A 109 10.28 4.40 -9.30
C MET A 109 9.58 3.20 -9.95
N THR A 110 8.97 2.31 -9.17
CA THR A 110 8.41 1.07 -9.71
C THR A 110 7.11 1.27 -10.49
N LEU A 111 6.21 2.17 -10.08
CA LEU A 111 4.95 2.38 -10.77
C LEU A 111 5.12 3.03 -12.15
N PRO A 112 5.93 4.10 -12.32
CA PRO A 112 6.21 4.63 -13.65
C PRO A 112 6.86 3.59 -14.57
N ALA A 113 7.78 2.78 -14.04
CA ALA A 113 8.42 1.71 -14.81
C ALA A 113 7.39 0.66 -15.27
N LEU A 114 6.49 0.22 -14.39
CA LEU A 114 5.42 -0.71 -14.72
C LEU A 114 4.44 -0.14 -15.75
N LEU A 115 4.02 1.12 -15.56
CA LEU A 115 3.16 1.82 -16.52
C LEU A 115 3.81 1.89 -17.91
N SER A 116 5.09 2.23 -17.99
CA SER A 116 5.83 2.30 -19.26
C SER A 116 6.03 0.95 -19.96
N PHE A 117 5.93 -0.14 -19.22
CA PHE A 117 6.05 -1.50 -19.76
C PHE A 117 4.70 -2.07 -20.22
N LEU A 118 3.60 -1.63 -19.60
CA LEU A 118 2.25 -2.14 -19.83
C LEU A 118 1.45 -1.33 -20.86
N ILE A 119 1.77 -0.04 -21.03
CA ILE A 119 1.14 0.90 -21.97
C ILE A 119 2.11 1.19 -23.11
#